data_AF-A0A501VT78-F1
#
_entry.id   AF-A0A501VT78-F1
#
_cell.length_a   1.000
_cell.length_b   1.000
_cell.length_c   1.000
_cell.angle_alpha   90.00
_cell.angle_beta   90.00
_cell.angle_gamma   90.00
#
_symmetry.space_group_name_H-M   'P 1'
#
loop_
_entity.id
_entity.type
_entity.pdbx_description
1 polymer ?
#
loop_
_entity_poly.entity_id
_entity_poly.type
_entity_poly.pdbx_seq_one_letter_code
_entity_poly.pdbx_strand_id
1 'polypeptide(L)'
;MEYYEFKEDIIDQDFNFYFDTSALLSLYRKQKELVEYFDENIRNVNNDIRIPSTVQKEYNRNVSSAKIHLKNELIKNTKKFQKNIFDKVNQSLTQISDLLSNSDSTDLDTFVKLQDDSIEKLSILNDFIKKLEISENVEKIDKVSELMDNFLMLSDNLLPAISMVEQIKLMNEGYTRAKHHFPPGYMDMKDKYHGLKKEALKKESWSKEAGRTYKISGRLLYLGRDNKRYFE
;
A
#
# COMPACT_ATOMS: atom_id res chain seq x y z
N MET A 1 4.25 -27.08 5.04
CA MET A 1 3.29 -26.71 3.98
C MET A 1 3.92 -27.22 2.71
N GLU A 2 3.46 -28.37 2.20
CA GLU A 2 3.94 -28.88 0.91
C GLU A 2 3.34 -27.96 -0.16
N TYR A 3 4.18 -27.14 -0.77
CA TYR A 3 3.78 -26.37 -1.93
C TYR A 3 3.70 -27.38 -3.08
N TYR A 4 2.48 -27.62 -3.60
CA TYR A 4 2.33 -28.30 -4.89
C TYR A 4 3.19 -27.52 -5.89
N GLU A 5 4.20 -28.18 -6.45
CA GLU A 5 5.12 -27.51 -7.36
C GLU A 5 4.36 -27.11 -8.62
N PHE A 6 4.14 -25.81 -8.76
CA PHE A 6 3.69 -25.11 -9.97
C PHE A 6 4.51 -25.51 -11.23
N LYS A 7 5.65 -26.18 -11.03
CA LYS A 7 6.53 -26.75 -12.04
C LYS A 7 5.84 -27.75 -12.97
N GLU A 8 5.11 -28.72 -12.44
CA GLU A 8 4.71 -29.91 -13.22
C GLU A 8 3.68 -29.60 -14.32
N ASP A 9 2.86 -28.56 -14.15
CA ASP A 9 1.82 -28.19 -15.13
C ASP A 9 2.30 -27.21 -16.22
N ILE A 10 3.47 -26.59 -16.06
CA ILE A 10 3.87 -25.41 -16.85
C ILE A 10 5.23 -25.57 -17.52
N ILE A 11 6.14 -26.36 -16.93
CA ILE A 11 7.55 -26.42 -17.37
C ILE A 11 7.73 -26.97 -18.80
N ASP A 12 6.75 -27.67 -19.35
CA ASP A 12 6.80 -28.23 -20.72
C ASP A 12 5.83 -27.58 -21.72
N GLN A 13 5.30 -26.39 -21.40
CA GLN A 13 4.37 -25.65 -22.28
C GLN A 13 4.91 -24.26 -22.65
N ASP A 14 4.65 -23.82 -23.88
CA ASP A 14 5.01 -22.47 -24.36
C ASP A 14 4.08 -21.41 -23.74
N PHE A 15 4.51 -20.85 -22.61
CA PHE A 15 3.80 -19.78 -21.91
C PHE A 15 4.61 -18.48 -21.90
N ASN A 16 3.89 -17.36 -22.07
CA ASN A 16 4.43 -16.02 -21.87
C ASN A 16 4.09 -15.53 -20.45
N PHE A 17 5.11 -15.11 -19.70
CA PHE A 17 4.93 -14.60 -18.34
C PHE A 17 4.88 -13.08 -18.33
N TYR A 18 3.73 -12.52 -17.97
CA TYR A 18 3.54 -11.08 -17.82
C TYR A 18 3.47 -10.70 -16.36
N PHE A 19 4.36 -9.79 -15.95
CA PHE A 19 4.35 -9.23 -14.60
C PHE A 19 3.65 -7.89 -14.57
N ASP A 20 2.75 -7.74 -13.60
CA ASP A 20 2.21 -6.43 -13.22
C ASP A 20 3.17 -5.71 -12.25
N THR A 21 3.13 -4.38 -12.24
CA THR A 21 3.95 -3.57 -11.33
C THR A 21 3.66 -3.89 -9.87
N SER A 22 2.40 -4.15 -9.53
CA SER A 22 2.02 -4.48 -8.15
C SER A 22 2.65 -5.78 -7.66
N ALA A 23 2.75 -6.79 -8.52
CA ALA A 23 3.40 -8.06 -8.22
C ALA A 23 4.89 -7.85 -7.91
N LEU A 24 5.61 -7.13 -8.77
CA LEU A 24 7.04 -6.84 -8.61
C LEU A 24 7.33 -6.02 -7.35
N LEU A 25 6.60 -4.93 -7.13
CA LEU A 25 6.77 -4.08 -5.94
C LEU A 25 6.41 -4.78 -4.64
N SER A 26 5.53 -5.80 -4.69
CA SER A 26 5.12 -6.55 -3.50
C SER A 26 6.25 -7.37 -2.89
N LEU A 27 7.26 -7.76 -3.66
CA LEU A 27 8.40 -8.55 -3.19
C LEU A 27 9.15 -7.83 -2.06
N TYR A 28 9.29 -6.50 -2.13
CA TYR A 28 9.87 -5.70 -1.05
C TYR A 28 9.11 -5.80 0.28
N ARG A 29 7.83 -6.18 0.24
CA ARG A 29 6.95 -6.33 1.41
C ARG A 29 6.91 -7.76 1.95
N LYS A 30 7.52 -8.73 1.26
CA LYS A 30 7.56 -10.12 1.69
C LYS A 30 8.71 -10.39 2.67
N GLN A 31 8.63 -11.54 3.34
CA GLN A 31 9.72 -12.10 4.16
C GLN A 31 10.87 -12.58 3.25
N LYS A 32 12.07 -12.68 3.80
CA LYS A 32 13.30 -12.97 3.03
C LYS A 32 13.21 -14.35 2.38
N GLU A 33 12.79 -15.35 3.12
CA GLU A 33 12.65 -16.74 2.69
C GLU A 33 11.69 -16.85 1.50
N LEU A 34 10.60 -16.07 1.51
CA LEU A 34 9.64 -16.06 0.41
C LEU A 34 10.21 -15.35 -0.82
N VAL A 35 11.00 -14.29 -0.64
CA VAL A 35 11.71 -13.64 -1.75
C VAL A 35 12.71 -14.60 -2.40
N GLU A 36 13.46 -15.35 -1.60
CA GLU A 36 14.41 -16.36 -2.09
C GLU A 36 13.70 -17.45 -2.89
N TYR A 37 12.58 -17.95 -2.36
CA TYR A 37 11.74 -18.90 -3.08
C TYR A 37 11.22 -18.34 -4.42
N PHE A 38 10.77 -17.08 -4.47
CA PHE A 38 10.33 -16.46 -5.72
C PHE A 38 11.49 -16.25 -6.71
N ASP A 39 12.66 -15.83 -6.24
CA ASP A 39 13.86 -15.63 -7.07
C ASP A 39 14.25 -16.93 -7.77
N GLU A 40 14.31 -18.04 -7.02
CA GLU A 40 14.61 -19.37 -7.58
C GLU A 40 13.57 -19.80 -8.61
N ASN A 41 12.28 -19.68 -8.29
CA ASN A 41 11.22 -20.10 -9.21
C ASN A 41 11.18 -19.26 -10.49
N ILE A 42 11.28 -17.93 -10.38
CA ILE A 42 11.26 -17.03 -11.55
C ILE A 42 12.44 -17.32 -12.49
N ARG A 43 13.61 -17.65 -11.94
CA ARG A 43 14.79 -18.02 -12.75
C ARG A 43 14.68 -19.39 -13.40
N ASN A 44 13.97 -20.32 -12.76
CA ASN A 44 13.77 -21.69 -13.25
C ASN A 44 12.67 -21.79 -14.32
N VAL A 45 11.83 -20.78 -14.50
CA VAL A 45 10.87 -20.71 -15.60
C VAL A 45 11.65 -20.49 -16.90
N ASN A 46 11.83 -21.57 -17.66
CA ASN A 46 12.68 -21.63 -18.85
C ASN A 46 12.03 -21.04 -20.12
N ASN A 47 11.21 -19.97 -20.02
CA ASN A 47 10.53 -19.38 -21.18
C ASN A 47 10.05 -17.92 -21.01
N ASP A 48 9.77 -17.30 -22.18
CA ASP A 48 9.48 -15.89 -22.52
C ASP A 48 8.77 -15.03 -21.44
N ILE A 49 9.56 -14.53 -20.49
CA ILE A 49 9.15 -13.41 -19.65
C ILE A 49 8.98 -12.17 -20.54
N ARG A 50 7.86 -11.46 -20.38
CA ARG A 50 7.53 -10.24 -21.11
C ARG A 50 7.04 -9.16 -20.15
N ILE A 51 7.80 -8.09 -20.04
CA ILE A 51 7.50 -6.94 -19.21
C ILE A 51 7.11 -5.76 -20.10
N PRO A 52 5.85 -5.29 -20.02
CA PRO A 52 5.45 -4.06 -20.69
C PRO A 52 6.33 -2.88 -20.28
N SER A 53 6.74 -2.05 -21.24
CA SER A 53 7.48 -0.80 -20.97
C SER A 53 6.76 0.14 -19.99
N THR A 54 5.42 0.07 -19.92
CA THR A 54 4.61 0.80 -18.94
C THR A 54 4.83 0.29 -17.52
N VAL A 55 4.96 -1.04 -17.34
CA VAL A 55 5.23 -1.68 -16.05
C VAL A 55 6.60 -1.28 -15.52
N GLN A 56 7.62 -1.26 -16.39
CA GLN A 56 8.97 -0.79 -16.03
C GLN A 56 8.93 0.67 -15.58
N LYS A 57 8.24 1.56 -16.32
CA LYS A 57 8.09 2.97 -15.96
C LYS A 57 7.40 3.14 -14.61
N GLU A 58 6.33 2.40 -14.35
CA GLU A 58 5.61 2.47 -13.08
C GLU A 58 6.43 1.89 -11.92
N TYR A 59 7.16 0.81 -12.14
CA TYR A 59 8.08 0.22 -11.17
C TYR A 59 9.15 1.25 -10.76
N ASN A 60 9.85 1.84 -11.73
CA ASN A 60 10.91 2.82 -11.48
C ASN A 60 10.41 4.05 -10.70
N ARG A 61 9.16 4.47 -10.93
CA ARG A 61 8.53 5.58 -10.20
C ARG A 61 8.24 5.25 -8.74
N ASN A 62 7.96 3.97 -8.43
CA ASN A 62 7.41 3.56 -7.15
C ASN A 62 8.37 2.74 -6.29
N VAL A 63 9.48 2.22 -6.85
CA VAL A 63 10.41 1.31 -6.16
C VAL A 63 10.96 1.90 -4.85
N SER A 64 11.35 3.17 -4.83
CA SER A 64 11.88 3.82 -3.63
C SER A 64 10.85 3.85 -2.49
N SER A 65 9.57 4.05 -2.83
CA SER A 65 8.47 4.01 -1.86
C SER A 65 8.20 2.58 -1.37
N ALA A 66 8.32 1.58 -2.26
CA ALA A 66 8.13 0.18 -1.91
C ALA A 66 9.19 -0.32 -0.93
N LYS A 67 10.46 0.06 -1.10
CA LYS A 67 11.59 -0.30 -0.21
C LYS A 67 11.33 0.11 1.24
N ILE A 68 10.83 1.34 1.45
CA ILE A 68 10.59 1.91 2.79
C ILE A 68 9.18 1.65 3.34
N HIS A 69 8.31 0.95 2.58
CA HIS A 69 6.89 0.85 2.88
C HIS A 69 6.61 0.20 4.24
N LEU A 70 7.23 -0.95 4.51
CA LEU A 70 7.01 -1.70 5.76
C LEU A 70 7.45 -0.90 6.98
N LYS A 71 8.59 -0.22 6.89
CA LYS A 71 9.10 0.68 7.93
C LYS A 71 8.09 1.79 8.24
N ASN A 72 7.57 2.45 7.21
CA ASN A 72 6.60 3.52 7.37
C ASN A 72 5.26 3.03 7.95
N GLU A 73 4.75 1.88 7.49
CA GLU A 73 3.52 1.29 8.03
C GLU A 73 3.69 0.87 9.49
N LEU A 74 4.85 0.32 9.89
CA LEU A 74 5.10 0.03 11.30
C LEU A 74 5.09 1.32 12.14
N ILE A 75 5.84 2.34 11.75
CA ILE A 75 5.89 3.63 12.48
C ILE A 75 4.47 4.20 12.67
N LYS A 76 3.66 4.15 11.60
CA LYS A 76 2.27 4.59 11.63
C LYS A 76 1.43 3.74 12.59
N ASN A 77 1.56 2.42 12.55
CA ASN A 77 0.80 1.51 13.41
C ASN A 77 1.23 1.61 14.87
N THR A 78 2.51 1.82 15.16
CA THR A 78 3.04 2.12 16.50
C THR A 78 2.42 3.41 17.06
N LYS A 79 2.44 4.50 16.29
CA LYS A 79 1.78 5.77 16.70
C LYS A 79 0.28 5.59 16.91
N LYS A 80 -0.36 4.79 16.05
CA LYS A 80 -1.79 4.48 16.14
C LYS A 80 -2.10 3.67 17.39
N PHE A 81 -1.27 2.70 17.75
CA PHE A 81 -1.39 1.91 18.96
C PHE A 81 -1.31 2.81 20.19
N GLN A 82 -0.28 3.65 20.29
CA GLN A 82 -0.11 4.58 21.40
C GLN A 82 -1.35 5.48 21.55
N LYS A 83 -1.77 6.14 20.48
CA LYS A 83 -2.90 7.07 20.54
C LYS A 83 -4.26 6.41 20.79
N ASN A 84 -4.52 5.26 20.15
CA ASN A 84 -5.87 4.68 20.16
C ASN A 84 -6.08 3.59 21.20
N ILE A 85 -5.02 2.96 21.68
CA ILE A 85 -5.11 1.91 22.70
C ILE A 85 -4.64 2.48 24.03
N PHE A 86 -3.39 2.91 24.12
CA PHE A 86 -2.83 3.36 25.39
C PHE A 86 -3.57 4.59 25.96
N ASP A 87 -3.63 5.69 25.20
CA ASP A 87 -4.25 6.93 25.70
C ASP A 87 -5.75 6.76 25.96
N LYS A 88 -6.47 6.07 25.06
CA LYS A 88 -7.93 5.89 25.20
C LYS A 88 -8.29 4.97 26.35
N VAL A 89 -7.59 3.84 26.51
CA VAL A 89 -7.87 2.93 27.62
C VAL A 89 -7.57 3.62 28.95
N ASN A 90 -6.45 4.35 29.04
CA ASN A 90 -6.13 5.14 30.23
C ASN A 90 -7.24 6.16 30.55
N GLN A 91 -7.68 6.92 29.55
CA GLN A 91 -8.77 7.89 29.71
C GLN A 91 -10.07 7.23 30.19
N SER A 92 -10.46 6.09 29.61
CA SER A 92 -11.66 5.37 30.02
C SER A 92 -11.56 4.82 31.44
N LEU A 93 -10.40 4.30 31.84
CA LEU A 93 -10.17 3.84 33.21
C LEU A 93 -10.27 5.00 34.21
N THR A 94 -9.67 6.16 33.91
CA THR A 94 -9.81 7.37 34.74
C THR A 94 -11.26 7.80 34.89
N GLN A 95 -12.03 7.82 33.79
CA GLN A 95 -13.45 8.19 33.84
C GLN A 95 -14.28 7.25 34.71
N ILE A 96 -14.02 5.93 34.66
CA ILE A 96 -14.70 4.96 35.53
C ILE A 96 -14.29 5.18 36.98
N SER A 97 -13.00 5.40 37.25
CA SER A 97 -12.51 5.71 38.61
C SER A 97 -13.18 6.97 39.18
N ASP A 98 -13.33 8.02 38.37
CA ASP A 98 -13.98 9.27 38.78
C ASP A 98 -15.46 9.04 39.10
N LEU A 99 -16.17 8.25 38.29
CA LEU A 99 -17.58 7.91 38.54
C LEU A 99 -17.74 7.08 39.81
N LEU A 100 -16.87 6.09 40.03
CA LEU A 100 -16.89 5.27 41.24
C LEU A 100 -16.57 6.10 42.49
N SER A 101 -15.60 7.02 42.40
CA SER A 101 -15.21 7.90 43.51
C SER A 101 -16.31 8.89 43.90
N ASN A 102 -17.15 9.29 42.93
CA ASN A 102 -18.30 10.16 43.17
C ASN A 102 -19.58 9.38 43.50
N SER A 103 -19.48 8.07 43.72
CA SER A 103 -20.58 7.18 44.08
C SER A 103 -20.35 6.54 45.44
N ASP A 104 -21.41 6.07 46.09
CA ASP A 104 -21.31 5.26 47.32
C ASP A 104 -20.88 3.80 47.02
N SER A 105 -20.10 3.57 45.96
CA SER A 105 -19.69 2.23 45.53
C SER A 105 -18.64 1.65 46.47
N THR A 106 -18.88 0.42 46.93
CA THR A 106 -17.93 -0.36 47.74
C THR A 106 -16.77 -0.93 46.93
N ASP A 107 -16.82 -0.85 45.60
CA ASP A 107 -15.87 -1.51 44.71
C ASP A 107 -14.71 -0.61 44.28
N LEU A 108 -14.66 0.65 44.74
CA LEU A 108 -13.64 1.63 44.32
C LEU A 108 -12.21 1.10 44.55
N ASP A 109 -11.91 0.61 45.75
CA ASP A 109 -10.57 0.11 46.10
C ASP A 109 -10.16 -1.10 45.24
N THR A 110 -11.13 -1.94 44.87
CA THR A 110 -10.89 -3.09 43.99
C THR A 110 -10.63 -2.62 42.56
N PHE A 111 -11.39 -1.63 42.08
CA PHE A 111 -11.23 -1.07 40.75
C PHE A 111 -9.89 -0.34 40.60
N VAL A 112 -9.47 0.47 41.58
CA VAL A 112 -8.20 1.20 41.55
C VAL A 112 -7.01 0.24 41.38
N LYS A 113 -6.99 -0.88 42.11
CA LYS A 113 -5.96 -1.92 41.95
C LYS A 113 -5.96 -2.50 40.53
N LEU A 114 -7.14 -2.79 39.97
CA LEU A 114 -7.28 -3.32 38.62
C LEU A 114 -6.86 -2.31 37.55
N GLN A 115 -7.14 -1.02 37.78
CA GLN A 115 -6.70 0.08 36.93
C GLN A 115 -5.17 0.17 36.91
N ASP A 116 -4.52 0.16 38.08
CA ASP A 116 -3.06 0.23 38.19
C ASP A 116 -2.38 -0.95 37.47
N ASP A 117 -2.84 -2.18 37.72
CA ASP A 117 -2.36 -3.39 37.04
C ASP A 117 -2.51 -3.29 35.51
N SER A 118 -3.62 -2.70 35.04
CA SER A 118 -3.91 -2.53 33.62
C SER A 118 -3.00 -1.49 32.98
N ILE A 119 -2.77 -0.37 33.66
CA ILE A 119 -1.87 0.70 33.22
C ILE A 119 -0.43 0.18 33.16
N GLU A 120 0.02 -0.60 34.14
CA GLU A 120 1.34 -1.22 34.15
C GLU A 120 1.55 -2.12 32.93
N LYS A 121 0.61 -3.05 32.69
CA LYS A 121 0.66 -3.96 31.53
C LYS A 121 0.65 -3.21 30.21
N LEU A 122 -0.18 -2.17 30.09
CA LEU A 122 -0.23 -1.31 28.91
C LEU A 122 1.08 -0.53 28.71
N SER A 123 1.72 -0.10 29.80
CA SER A 123 3.01 0.60 29.76
C SER A 123 4.12 -0.31 29.25
N ILE A 124 4.20 -1.54 29.75
CA ILE A 124 5.15 -2.57 29.28
C ILE A 124 4.98 -2.79 27.78
N LEU A 125 3.74 -2.94 27.31
CA LEU A 125 3.45 -3.13 25.89
C LEU A 125 3.81 -1.90 25.05
N ASN A 126 3.52 -0.70 25.54
CA ASN A 126 3.87 0.56 24.88
C ASN A 126 5.39 0.72 24.75
N ASP A 127 6.15 0.38 25.79
CA ASP A 127 7.61 0.46 25.78
C ASP A 127 8.25 -0.60 24.89
N PHE A 128 7.69 -1.82 24.85
CA PHE A 128 8.08 -2.81 23.85
C PHE A 128 7.85 -2.29 22.43
N ILE A 129 6.67 -1.72 22.15
CA ILE A 129 6.31 -1.19 20.83
C ILE A 129 7.20 0.00 20.43
N LYS A 130 7.59 0.88 21.36
CA LYS A 130 8.54 1.97 21.10
C LYS A 130 9.94 1.45 20.74
N LYS A 131 10.34 0.31 21.31
CA LYS A 131 11.62 -0.35 21.02
C LYS A 131 11.63 -1.16 19.73
N LEU A 132 10.48 -1.30 19.04
CA LEU A 132 10.43 -1.94 17.73
C LEU A 132 11.12 -1.04 16.70
N GLU A 133 12.44 -1.19 16.58
CA GLU A 133 13.20 -0.70 15.44
C GLU A 133 13.15 -1.75 14.33
N ILE A 134 12.44 -1.44 13.24
CA ILE A 134 12.64 -2.17 11.99
C ILE A 134 13.69 -1.42 11.20
N SER A 135 14.92 -1.93 11.25
CA SER A 135 15.86 -1.71 10.15
C SER A 135 15.32 -2.44 8.94
N GLU A 136 15.46 -1.81 7.78
CA GLU A 136 15.19 -2.48 6.53
C GLU A 136 16.17 -3.65 6.39
N ASN A 137 15.66 -4.84 6.06
CA ASN A 137 16.53 -5.97 5.72
C ASN A 137 17.20 -5.65 4.38
N VAL A 138 18.40 -5.07 4.46
CA VAL A 138 19.17 -4.60 3.29
C VAL A 138 19.44 -5.75 2.34
N GLU A 139 19.86 -6.91 2.85
CA GLU A 139 20.10 -8.11 2.03
C GLU A 139 18.87 -8.50 1.21
N LYS A 140 17.68 -8.48 1.82
CA LYS A 140 16.43 -8.78 1.10
C LYS A 140 16.14 -7.72 0.04
N ILE A 141 16.31 -6.44 0.37
CA ILE A 141 16.08 -5.34 -0.59
C ILE A 141 17.02 -5.45 -1.78
N ASP A 142 18.29 -5.73 -1.52
CA ASP A 142 19.32 -5.89 -2.53
C ASP A 142 19.04 -7.11 -3.39
N LYS A 143 18.62 -8.23 -2.80
CA LYS A 143 18.21 -9.43 -3.53
C LYS A 143 17.04 -9.19 -4.48
N VAL A 144 16.00 -8.48 -4.04
CA VAL A 144 14.90 -8.09 -4.92
C VAL A 144 15.39 -7.15 -6.02
N SER A 145 16.23 -6.17 -5.67
CA SER A 145 16.82 -5.26 -6.67
C SER A 145 17.67 -6.01 -7.70
N GLU A 146 18.45 -6.99 -7.29
CA GLU A 146 19.26 -7.83 -8.16
C GLU A 146 18.38 -8.65 -9.11
N LEU A 147 17.31 -9.28 -8.63
CA LEU A 147 16.34 -9.99 -9.48
C LEU A 147 15.71 -9.04 -10.52
N MET A 148 15.40 -7.80 -10.11
CA MET A 148 14.79 -6.82 -11.02
C MET A 148 15.80 -6.37 -12.08
N ASP A 149 16.98 -5.91 -11.66
CA ASP A 149 17.92 -5.21 -12.53
C ASP A 149 18.73 -6.18 -13.40
N ASN A 150 19.06 -7.38 -12.88
CA ASN A 150 19.94 -8.34 -13.55
C ASN A 150 19.18 -9.48 -14.24
N PHE A 151 17.85 -9.56 -14.12
CA PHE A 151 17.07 -10.63 -14.74
C PHE A 151 15.78 -10.11 -15.36
N LEU A 152 14.86 -9.54 -14.58
CA LEU A 152 13.53 -9.19 -15.08
C LEU A 152 13.52 -7.98 -16.03
N MET A 153 14.24 -6.90 -15.70
CA MET A 153 14.23 -5.63 -16.43
C MET A 153 15.28 -5.54 -17.55
N LEU A 154 15.82 -6.67 -17.99
CA LEU A 154 16.72 -6.74 -19.14
C LEU A 154 15.98 -6.44 -20.45
N SER A 155 16.70 -5.93 -21.45
CA SER A 155 16.14 -5.56 -22.77
C SER A 155 15.34 -6.67 -23.42
N ASP A 156 15.82 -7.91 -23.29
CA ASP A 156 15.23 -9.08 -23.96
C ASP A 156 13.87 -9.46 -23.37
N ASN A 157 13.62 -9.07 -22.12
CA ASN A 157 12.36 -9.26 -21.43
C ASN A 157 11.42 -8.06 -21.62
N LEU A 158 11.91 -6.90 -22.08
CA LEU A 158 11.11 -5.69 -22.19
C LEU A 158 10.38 -5.62 -23.54
N LEU A 159 9.07 -5.40 -23.47
CA LEU A 159 8.29 -5.04 -24.65
C LEU A 159 8.56 -3.59 -25.07
N PRO A 160 8.46 -3.28 -26.38
CA PRO A 160 8.64 -1.94 -26.90
C PRO A 160 7.78 -0.87 -26.19
N ALA A 161 8.28 0.37 -26.24
CA ALA A 161 7.49 1.51 -25.84
C ALA A 161 6.27 1.67 -26.75
N ILE A 162 5.08 1.67 -26.15
CA ILE A 162 3.85 2.02 -26.87
C ILE A 162 3.88 3.49 -27.26
N SER A 163 3.51 3.78 -28.50
CA SER A 163 3.45 5.15 -29.03
C SER A 163 2.39 5.99 -28.32
N MET A 164 2.50 7.31 -28.39
CA MET A 164 1.49 8.21 -27.83
C MET A 164 0.10 7.97 -28.47
N VAL A 165 0.08 7.64 -29.76
CA VAL A 165 -1.16 7.33 -30.50
C VAL A 165 -1.82 6.07 -29.94
N GLU A 166 -1.05 5.01 -29.71
CA GLU A 166 -1.54 3.77 -29.11
C GLU A 166 -2.00 3.98 -27.66
N GLN A 167 -1.27 4.80 -26.88
CA GLN A 167 -1.68 5.17 -25.53
C GLN A 167 -3.04 5.88 -25.54
N ILE A 168 -3.24 6.86 -26.42
CA ILE A 168 -4.52 7.57 -26.57
C ILE A 168 -5.64 6.59 -26.97
N LYS A 169 -5.35 5.66 -27.88
CA LYS A 169 -6.31 4.63 -28.30
C LYS A 169 -6.75 3.77 -27.11
N LEU A 170 -5.80 3.24 -26.34
CA LEU A 170 -6.09 2.42 -25.15
C LEU A 170 -6.86 3.20 -24.07
N MET A 171 -6.53 4.48 -23.86
CA MET A 171 -7.27 5.34 -22.93
C MET A 171 -8.72 5.56 -23.36
N ASN A 172 -8.96 5.84 -24.63
CA ASN A 172 -10.31 6.04 -25.18
C ASN A 172 -11.14 4.76 -25.10
N GLU A 173 -10.51 3.61 -25.36
CA GLU A 173 -11.13 2.30 -25.20
C GLU A 173 -11.50 2.04 -23.73
N GLY A 174 -10.58 2.26 -22.80
CA GLY A 174 -10.85 2.14 -21.35
C GLY A 174 -11.97 3.06 -20.87
N TYR A 175 -11.99 4.30 -21.35
CA TYR A 175 -13.07 5.25 -21.05
C TYR A 175 -14.42 4.77 -21.58
N THR A 176 -14.44 4.25 -22.81
CA THR A 176 -15.66 3.71 -23.44
C THR A 176 -16.18 2.52 -22.65
N ARG A 177 -15.30 1.58 -22.29
CA ARG A 177 -15.64 0.41 -21.46
C ARG A 177 -16.21 0.85 -20.11
N ALA A 178 -15.59 1.82 -19.44
CA ALA A 178 -16.07 2.36 -18.18
C ALA A 178 -17.46 3.02 -18.30
N LYS A 179 -17.65 3.86 -19.32
CA LYS A 179 -18.91 4.57 -19.59
C LYS A 179 -20.06 3.60 -19.87
N HIS A 180 -19.78 2.51 -20.58
CA HIS A 180 -20.77 1.52 -20.98
C HIS A 180 -20.82 0.29 -20.07
N HIS A 181 -20.11 0.33 -18.94
CA HIS A 181 -20.09 -0.73 -17.94
C HIS A 181 -19.59 -2.09 -18.48
N PHE A 182 -18.71 -2.06 -19.48
CA PHE A 182 -18.11 -3.27 -20.06
C PHE A 182 -16.87 -3.70 -19.26
N PRO A 183 -16.74 -5.01 -18.94
CA PRO A 183 -15.50 -5.56 -18.42
C PRO A 183 -14.44 -5.72 -19.54
N PRO A 184 -13.15 -5.85 -19.17
CA PRO A 184 -12.55 -5.61 -17.86
C PRO A 184 -12.40 -4.11 -17.53
N GLY A 185 -12.27 -3.76 -16.24
CA GLY A 185 -11.95 -2.41 -15.75
C GLY A 185 -13.12 -1.58 -15.21
N TYR A 186 -14.36 -1.78 -15.68
CA TYR A 186 -15.54 -1.11 -15.11
C TYR A 186 -15.78 -1.50 -13.64
N MET A 187 -15.69 -2.80 -13.33
CA MET A 187 -15.89 -3.32 -11.98
C MET A 187 -14.93 -2.67 -10.97
N ASP A 188 -13.65 -2.51 -11.36
CA ASP A 188 -12.63 -1.85 -10.53
C ASP A 188 -12.89 -0.34 -10.34
N MET A 189 -13.46 0.31 -11.35
CA MET A 189 -13.82 1.72 -11.26
C MET A 189 -14.96 1.94 -10.29
N LYS A 190 -15.96 1.06 -10.21
CA LYS A 190 -17.06 1.20 -9.24
C LYS A 190 -16.52 1.35 -7.81
N ASP A 191 -15.53 0.53 -7.44
CA ASP A 191 -14.92 0.54 -6.11
C ASP A 191 -13.97 1.74 -5.91
N LYS A 192 -13.13 2.07 -6.92
CA LYS A 192 -12.19 3.21 -6.85
C LYS A 192 -12.88 4.58 -6.90
N TYR A 193 -13.98 4.74 -7.66
CA TYR A 193 -14.74 5.99 -7.76
C TYR A 193 -15.44 6.36 -6.45
N HIS A 194 -15.94 5.36 -5.70
CA HIS A 194 -16.47 5.59 -4.36
C HIS A 194 -15.38 6.10 -3.39
N GLY A 195 -14.13 5.64 -3.54
CA GLY A 195 -12.97 6.16 -2.81
C GLY A 195 -12.61 7.60 -3.17
N LEU A 196 -12.46 7.90 -4.47
CA LEU A 196 -12.13 9.24 -4.98
C LEU A 196 -13.21 10.27 -4.63
N LYS A 197 -14.50 9.90 -4.70
CA LYS A 197 -15.62 10.77 -4.28
C LYS A 197 -15.55 11.08 -2.77
N LYS A 198 -15.21 10.10 -1.93
CA LYS A 198 -15.00 10.32 -0.49
C LYS A 198 -13.82 11.24 -0.18
N GLU A 199 -12.72 11.14 -0.91
CA GLU A 199 -11.56 12.02 -0.74
C GLU A 199 -11.80 13.44 -1.23
N ALA A 200 -12.52 13.61 -2.36
CA ALA A 200 -12.92 14.93 -2.86
C ALA A 200 -13.84 15.65 -1.87
N LEU A 201 -14.84 14.94 -1.31
CA LEU A 201 -15.73 15.47 -0.28
C LEU A 201 -15.00 15.83 1.03
N LYS A 202 -13.96 15.07 1.40
CA LYS A 202 -13.08 15.44 2.53
C LYS A 202 -12.33 16.74 2.25
N LYS A 203 -11.75 16.94 1.06
CA LYS A 203 -11.04 18.19 0.73
C LYS A 203 -11.97 19.41 0.71
N GLU A 204 -13.23 19.24 0.32
CA GLU A 204 -14.24 20.30 0.41
C GLU A 204 -14.56 20.72 1.85
N SER A 205 -14.47 19.82 2.84
CA SER A 205 -14.68 20.19 4.25
C SER A 205 -13.54 21.05 4.79
N TRP A 206 -12.29 20.74 4.45
CA TRP A 206 -11.12 21.56 4.82
C TRP A 206 -11.12 22.94 4.13
N SER A 207 -11.70 23.04 2.93
CA SER A 207 -11.84 24.32 2.22
C SER A 207 -12.96 25.21 2.76
N LYS A 208 -13.91 24.68 3.54
CA LYS A 208 -14.98 25.47 4.15
C LYS A 208 -14.56 26.18 5.44
N GLU A 209 -13.56 25.68 6.16
CA GLU A 209 -13.00 26.33 7.36
C GLU A 209 -12.08 27.51 7.03
N ALA A 210 -11.48 27.55 5.84
CA ALA A 210 -10.68 28.68 5.37
C ALA A 210 -11.51 29.52 4.38
N GLY A 211 -12.21 30.54 4.88
CA GLY A 211 -13.16 31.39 4.15
C GLY A 211 -12.63 32.09 2.89
N ARG A 212 -12.43 31.34 1.79
CA ARG A 212 -12.24 31.85 0.44
C ARG A 212 -13.11 31.04 -0.53
N THR A 213 -14.16 31.67 -1.03
CA THR A 213 -15.05 31.14 -2.05
C THR A 213 -14.35 31.14 -3.41
N TYR A 214 -14.04 29.96 -3.95
CA TYR A 214 -13.78 29.79 -5.38
C TYR A 214 -14.94 29.03 -6.00
N LYS A 215 -15.61 29.67 -6.96
CA LYS A 215 -16.67 29.06 -7.77
C LYS A 215 -16.01 28.16 -8.82
N ILE A 216 -15.90 26.86 -8.54
CA ILE A 216 -15.47 25.87 -9.53
C ILE A 216 -16.72 25.48 -10.33
N SER A 217 -16.86 26.05 -11.52
CA SER A 217 -17.84 25.57 -12.50
C SER A 217 -17.47 24.14 -12.92
N GLY A 218 -18.46 23.28 -13.00
CA GLY A 218 -18.30 21.85 -13.28
C GLY A 218 -17.59 21.58 -14.60
N ARG A 219 -16.32 21.23 -14.52
CA ARG A 219 -15.62 20.33 -15.44
C ARG A 219 -14.76 19.42 -14.58
N LEU A 220 -15.05 18.12 -14.61
CA LEU A 220 -14.15 17.10 -14.09
C LEU A 220 -12.81 17.24 -14.81
N LEU A 221 -11.88 17.96 -14.19
CA LEU A 221 -10.48 18.02 -14.56
C LEU A 221 -9.85 16.70 -14.16
N TYR A 222 -9.61 15.84 -15.15
CA TYR A 222 -8.56 14.84 -15.07
C TYR A 222 -7.24 15.60 -14.89
N LEU A 223 -6.72 15.60 -13.66
CA LEU A 223 -5.39 16.12 -13.36
C LEU A 223 -4.35 15.15 -13.92
N GLY A 224 -3.98 15.36 -15.19
CA GLY A 224 -2.61 15.08 -15.62
C GLY A 224 -1.70 16.03 -14.87
N ARG A 225 -0.89 15.51 -13.95
CA ARG A 225 0.26 16.26 -13.45
C ARG A 225 1.24 16.36 -14.60
N ASP A 226 1.42 17.55 -15.15
CA ASP A 226 2.73 18.07 -15.54
C ASP A 226 2.65 19.59 -15.62
N ASN A 227 3.26 20.23 -14.62
CA ASN A 227 3.64 21.63 -14.66
C ASN A 227 5.16 21.65 -14.75
N LYS A 228 5.72 21.82 -15.95
CA LYS A 228 6.96 22.58 -16.13
C LYS A 228 6.90 23.31 -17.47
N ARG A 229 6.92 24.63 -17.33
CA ARG A 229 7.06 25.64 -18.38
C ARG A 229 8.32 25.37 -19.20
N TYR A 230 8.20 25.45 -20.51
CA TYR A 230 9.19 26.08 -21.38
C TYR A 230 8.40 26.74 -22.53
N PHE A 231 8.27 28.07 -22.47
CA PHE A 231 8.12 28.91 -23.64
C PHE A 231 9.50 29.55 -23.83
N GLU A 232 10.03 29.41 -25.05
CA GLU A 232 11.21 30.06 -25.65
C GLU A 232 12.54 30.08 -24.88
#